data_AF-A0A3D3P125-F1
#
_entry.id   AF-A0A3D3P125-F1
#
_cell.length_a   1.000
_cell.length_b   1.000
_cell.length_c   1.000
_cell.angle_alpha   90.00
_cell.angle_beta   90.00
_cell.angle_gamma   90.00
#
_symmetry.space_group_name_H-M   'P 1'
#
loop_
_entity.id
_entity.type
_entity.pdbx_description
1 polymer ?
#
loop_
_entity_poly.entity_id
_entity_poly.type
_entity_poly.pdbx_seq_one_letter_code
_entity_poly.pdbx_strand_id
1 'polypeptide(L)'
;MNYLNLNLIELRDAAFAAATDVERGVWLGLMLHCTAMENGGVMADAADWSERKWMMTCGVSLPLLADQDSELWWWEGDDLHVWGYPHEAQNRVNAGREGGKKGGRPRKKNPPENPPENPPENPPENPKGKEWKEKEGKEKGKGMEGRSESGPAENILLALEVDEASPDEPDQLEWSGDQGWQGLTDTLSAELSAAYPACDLKRQFAAMDQWLKSNPAKARKSNWRRFATNWLSREQDRGGDLRGSNPLPAKPGFGLEKKEGGAAAADPDWDWRELHVEVYGAPAAGRWGELAKSVRFELRQAWEQKNGRGGAADA
;
A
#
# COMPACT_ATOMS: atom_id res chain seq x y z
N MET A 1 1.74 5.26 -7.07
CA MET A 1 1.85 4.87 -5.64
C MET A 1 1.10 3.56 -5.45
N ASN A 2 1.47 2.71 -4.49
CA ASN A 2 0.78 1.42 -4.30
C ASN A 2 -0.48 1.53 -3.43
N TYR A 3 -0.64 2.63 -2.70
CA TYR A 3 -1.77 2.89 -1.81
C TYR A 3 -2.22 4.34 -2.01
N LEU A 4 -3.52 4.57 -1.88
CA LEU A 4 -4.10 5.90 -1.84
C LEU A 4 -4.06 6.41 -0.40
N ASN A 5 -3.28 7.45 -0.15
CA ASN A 5 -3.17 8.08 1.16
C ASN A 5 -4.04 9.33 1.17
N LEU A 6 -5.27 9.20 1.66
CA LEU A 6 -6.18 10.33 1.83
C LEU A 6 -5.90 11.05 3.15
N ASN A 7 -5.83 12.37 3.09
CA ASN A 7 -5.74 13.20 4.28
C ASN A 7 -7.15 13.39 4.87
N LEU A 8 -7.37 12.85 6.07
CA LEU A 8 -8.69 12.92 6.72
C LEU A 8 -9.14 14.35 7.04
N ILE A 9 -8.20 15.30 7.13
CA ILE A 9 -8.53 16.71 7.34
C ILE A 9 -9.09 17.33 6.06
N GLU A 10 -8.51 17.01 4.91
CA GLU A 10 -8.99 17.48 3.60
C GLU A 10 -10.39 16.94 3.30
N LEU A 11 -10.71 15.71 3.73
CA LEU A 11 -12.06 15.17 3.59
C LEU A 11 -13.12 15.91 4.43
N ARG A 12 -12.73 16.84 5.29
CA ARG A 12 -13.65 17.73 6.03
C ARG A 12 -13.77 19.12 5.40
N ASP A 13 -13.00 19.40 4.35
CA ASP A 13 -13.09 20.64 3.61
C ASP A 13 -14.49 20.81 2.99
N ALA A 14 -14.92 22.06 2.83
CA ALA A 14 -16.24 22.39 2.33
C ALA A 14 -16.51 21.77 0.96
N ALA A 15 -15.52 21.75 0.06
CA ALA A 15 -15.66 21.19 -1.28
C ALA A 15 -16.08 19.70 -1.23
N PHE A 16 -15.38 18.89 -0.42
CA PHE A 16 -15.70 17.47 -0.28
C PHE A 16 -16.94 17.20 0.58
N ALA A 17 -17.12 17.97 1.64
CA ALA A 17 -18.25 17.81 2.55
C ALA A 17 -19.59 18.15 1.88
N ALA A 18 -19.60 19.13 0.96
CA ALA A 18 -20.77 19.53 0.19
C ALA A 18 -21.05 18.64 -1.04
N ALA A 19 -20.03 17.94 -1.55
CA ALA A 19 -20.17 17.07 -2.72
C ALA A 19 -21.17 15.93 -2.50
N THR A 20 -21.91 15.60 -3.55
CA THR A 20 -22.84 14.47 -3.60
C THR A 20 -22.11 13.12 -3.59
N ASP A 21 -22.83 12.04 -3.28
CA ASP A 21 -22.26 10.69 -3.30
C ASP A 21 -21.77 10.28 -4.69
N VAL A 22 -22.41 10.79 -5.74
CA VAL A 22 -21.99 10.56 -7.14
C VAL A 22 -20.67 11.28 -7.40
N GLU A 23 -20.56 12.56 -7.05
CA GLU A 23 -19.33 13.33 -7.23
C GLU A 23 -18.16 12.71 -6.45
N ARG A 24 -18.40 12.29 -5.20
CA ARG A 24 -17.40 11.59 -4.40
C ARG A 24 -16.94 10.28 -5.06
N GLY A 25 -17.86 9.55 -5.69
CA GLY A 25 -17.55 8.33 -6.43
C GLY A 25 -16.69 8.59 -7.66
N VAL A 26 -17.03 9.62 -8.44
CA VAL A 26 -16.26 10.07 -9.62
C VAL A 26 -14.87 10.51 -9.19
N TRP A 27 -14.80 11.42 -8.22
CA TRP A 27 -13.55 11.92 -7.64
C TRP A 27 -12.64 10.78 -7.16
N LEU A 28 -13.20 9.76 -6.47
CA LEU A 28 -12.40 8.62 -6.01
C LEU A 28 -11.79 7.84 -7.18
N GLY A 29 -12.55 7.63 -8.26
CA GLY A 29 -12.06 6.98 -9.48
C GLY A 29 -10.91 7.75 -10.14
N LEU A 30 -11.07 9.08 -10.27
CA LEU A 30 -10.03 9.97 -10.81
C LEU A 30 -8.77 9.97 -9.93
N MET A 31 -8.94 10.10 -8.61
CA MET A 31 -7.87 10.09 -7.61
C MET A 31 -7.07 8.80 -7.64
N LEU A 32 -7.75 7.65 -7.74
CA LEU A 32 -7.09 6.34 -7.83
C LEU A 32 -6.19 6.26 -9.06
N HIS A 33 -6.69 6.69 -10.22
CA HIS A 33 -5.90 6.70 -11.45
C HIS A 33 -4.68 7.63 -11.34
N CYS A 34 -4.90 8.88 -10.91
CA CYS A 34 -3.82 9.87 -10.75
C CYS A 34 -2.77 9.41 -9.73
N THR A 35 -3.21 8.73 -8.68
CA THR A 35 -2.31 8.19 -7.65
C THR A 35 -1.50 7.01 -8.17
N ALA A 36 -2.09 6.15 -9.00
CA ALA A 36 -1.38 5.06 -9.66
C ALA A 36 -0.32 5.59 -10.63
N MET A 37 -0.68 6.58 -11.44
CA MET A 37 0.19 7.18 -12.46
C MET A 37 1.22 8.15 -11.88
N GLU A 38 1.00 8.67 -10.67
CA GLU A 38 1.86 9.69 -10.06
C GLU A 38 2.06 10.89 -11.00
N ASN A 39 0.94 11.42 -11.49
CA ASN A 39 0.87 12.52 -12.45
C ASN A 39 0.54 13.87 -11.80
N GLY A 40 0.60 13.97 -10.46
CA GLY A 40 0.29 15.20 -9.75
C GLY A 40 -1.19 15.58 -9.75
N GLY A 41 -2.09 14.64 -10.01
CA GLY A 41 -3.53 14.95 -10.06
C GLY A 41 -3.97 15.59 -11.37
N VAL A 42 -3.14 15.54 -12.41
CA VAL A 42 -3.43 16.09 -13.73
C VAL A 42 -3.47 14.99 -14.77
N MET A 43 -4.60 14.84 -15.43
CA MET A 43 -4.79 13.93 -16.55
C MET A 43 -4.65 14.71 -17.85
N ALA A 44 -3.49 14.58 -18.48
CA ALA A 44 -3.18 15.29 -19.72
C ALA A 44 -4.00 14.78 -20.91
N ASP A 45 -4.39 15.69 -21.80
CA ASP A 45 -5.17 15.43 -23.02
C ASP A 45 -6.43 14.59 -22.73
N ALA A 46 -7.06 14.84 -21.59
CA ALA A 46 -8.19 14.07 -21.08
C ALA A 46 -9.49 14.35 -21.86
N ALA A 47 -9.59 15.51 -22.51
CA ALA A 47 -10.77 15.90 -23.30
C ALA A 47 -11.01 14.95 -24.48
N ASP A 48 -9.94 14.41 -25.07
CA ASP A 48 -10.01 13.48 -26.21
C ASP A 48 -10.29 12.03 -25.81
N TRP A 49 -10.46 11.74 -24.53
CA TRP A 49 -10.66 10.36 -24.07
C TRP A 49 -12.07 9.87 -24.39
N SER A 50 -12.13 8.77 -25.15
CA SER A 50 -13.40 8.05 -25.35
C SER A 50 -14.02 7.59 -24.02
N GLU A 51 -15.34 7.45 -23.98
CA GLU A 51 -16.07 6.92 -22.81
C GLU A 51 -15.51 5.57 -22.34
N ARG A 52 -15.15 4.69 -23.28
CA ARG A 52 -14.52 3.41 -22.97
C ARG A 52 -13.19 3.59 -22.24
N LYS A 53 -12.38 4.57 -22.63
CA LYS A 53 -11.11 4.87 -21.98
C LYS A 53 -11.34 5.36 -20.55
N TRP A 54 -12.30 6.26 -20.34
CA TRP A 54 -12.71 6.72 -19.00
C TRP A 54 -13.16 5.56 -18.10
N MET A 55 -14.06 4.71 -18.58
CA MET A 55 -14.55 3.57 -17.79
C MET A 55 -13.44 2.56 -17.47
N MET A 56 -12.60 2.21 -18.44
CA MET A 56 -11.53 1.22 -18.21
C MET A 56 -10.40 1.74 -17.33
N THR A 57 -10.13 3.05 -17.39
CA THR A 57 -8.98 3.66 -16.73
C THR A 57 -9.32 4.16 -15.33
N CYS A 58 -10.48 4.80 -15.17
CA CYS A 58 -10.90 5.44 -13.93
C CYS A 58 -12.15 4.80 -13.31
N GLY A 59 -12.87 3.93 -14.04
CA GLY A 59 -14.17 3.41 -13.58
C GLY A 59 -15.29 4.44 -13.64
N VAL A 60 -15.11 5.52 -14.40
CA VAL A 60 -16.03 6.66 -14.49
C VAL A 60 -16.72 6.69 -15.85
N SER A 61 -18.01 7.02 -15.88
CA SER A 61 -18.77 7.25 -17.10
C SER A 61 -18.65 8.72 -17.52
N LEU A 62 -18.39 8.97 -18.81
CA LEU A 62 -18.13 10.31 -19.33
C LEU A 62 -19.29 11.31 -19.09
N PRO A 63 -20.58 10.95 -19.29
CA PRO A 63 -21.70 11.84 -18.94
C PRO A 63 -21.70 12.31 -17.48
N LEU A 64 -21.36 11.42 -16.53
CA LEU A 64 -21.29 11.81 -15.11
C LEU A 64 -20.17 12.81 -14.82
N LEU A 65 -19.09 12.77 -15.62
CA LEU A 65 -17.95 13.66 -15.48
C LEU A 65 -18.18 15.01 -16.20
N ALA A 66 -18.73 14.96 -17.42
CA ALA A 66 -18.83 16.09 -18.32
C ALA A 66 -20.06 16.97 -18.05
N ASP A 67 -21.17 16.38 -17.64
CA ASP A 67 -22.43 17.11 -17.39
C ASP A 67 -22.52 17.64 -15.95
N GLN A 68 -21.59 17.25 -15.06
CA GLN A 68 -21.56 17.71 -13.67
C GLN A 68 -20.52 18.82 -13.49
N ASP A 69 -20.99 19.96 -12.98
CA ASP A 69 -20.14 20.98 -12.39
C ASP A 69 -19.79 20.54 -10.96
N SER A 70 -18.50 20.37 -10.68
CA SER A 70 -18.02 19.89 -9.37
C SER A 70 -16.80 20.68 -8.93
N GLU A 71 -16.69 20.95 -7.64
CA GLU A 71 -15.47 21.53 -7.06
C GLU A 71 -14.34 20.49 -6.91
N LEU A 72 -14.67 19.20 -7.06
CA LEU A 72 -13.72 18.10 -6.87
C LEU A 72 -12.84 17.81 -8.09
N TRP A 73 -13.19 18.35 -9.26
CA TRP A 73 -12.36 18.31 -10.46
C TRP A 73 -12.73 19.46 -11.38
N TRP A 74 -11.79 19.90 -12.22
CA TRP A 74 -12.06 20.93 -13.21
C TRP A 74 -11.21 20.73 -14.45
N TRP A 75 -11.63 21.35 -15.55
CA TRP A 75 -10.91 21.34 -16.80
C TRP A 75 -10.05 22.59 -16.93
N GLU A 76 -8.77 22.42 -17.28
CA GLU A 76 -7.86 23.50 -17.67
C GLU A 76 -7.36 23.23 -19.09
N GLY A 77 -8.04 23.82 -20.08
CA GLY A 77 -7.85 23.45 -21.48
C GLY A 77 -8.31 22.01 -21.74
N ASP A 78 -7.41 21.19 -22.29
CA ASP A 78 -7.68 19.77 -22.58
C ASP A 78 -7.35 18.83 -21.40
N ASP A 79 -6.80 19.38 -20.33
CA ASP A 79 -6.35 18.64 -19.15
C ASP A 79 -7.42 18.64 -18.06
N LEU A 80 -7.59 17.50 -17.38
CA LEU A 80 -8.47 17.39 -16.22
C LEU A 80 -7.63 17.41 -14.93
N HIS A 81 -7.99 18.30 -14.02
CA HIS A 81 -7.37 18.47 -12.72
C HIS A 81 -8.25 17.91 -11.61
N VAL A 82 -7.64 17.22 -10.66
CA VAL A 82 -8.33 16.57 -9.53
C VAL A 82 -8.02 17.28 -8.22
N TRP A 83 -9.06 17.71 -7.52
CA TRP A 83 -8.95 18.37 -6.23
C TRP A 83 -8.42 17.43 -5.15
N GLY A 84 -7.64 17.97 -4.21
CA GLY A 84 -7.18 17.23 -3.03
C GLY A 84 -6.13 16.15 -3.33
N TYR A 85 -5.44 16.24 -4.47
CA TYR A 85 -4.39 15.29 -4.82
C TYR A 85 -3.20 15.36 -3.83
N PRO A 86 -2.71 14.24 -3.27
CA PRO A 86 -1.71 14.25 -2.20
C PRO A 86 -0.27 14.41 -2.74
N HIS A 87 0.07 15.62 -3.21
CA HIS A 87 1.38 15.94 -3.78
C HIS A 87 2.55 15.60 -2.84
N GLU A 88 2.41 15.84 -1.54
CA GLU A 88 3.46 15.51 -0.56
C GLU A 88 3.71 14.01 -0.46
N ALA A 89 2.67 13.18 -0.57
CA ALA A 89 2.82 11.73 -0.58
C ALA A 89 3.55 11.27 -1.85
N GLN A 90 3.16 11.81 -3.01
CA GLN A 90 3.83 11.52 -4.29
C GLN A 90 5.31 11.94 -4.25
N ASN A 91 5.60 13.15 -3.78
CA ASN A 91 6.97 13.67 -3.68
C ASN A 91 7.87 12.79 -2.80
N ARG A 92 7.34 12.29 -1.68
CA ARG A 92 8.07 11.33 -0.82
C ARG A 92 8.37 10.03 -1.54
N VAL A 93 7.42 9.49 -2.29
CA VAL A 93 7.62 8.25 -3.08
C VAL A 93 8.64 8.47 -4.19
N ASN A 94 8.55 9.59 -4.91
CA ASN A 94 9.49 9.97 -5.96
C ASN A 94 10.91 10.14 -5.41
N ALA A 95 11.07 10.89 -4.32
CA ALA A 95 12.36 11.06 -3.64
C ALA A 95 12.94 9.72 -3.18
N GLY A 96 12.11 8.82 -2.65
CA GLY A 96 12.53 7.47 -2.27
C GLY A 96 13.03 6.64 -3.47
N ARG A 97 12.36 6.72 -4.61
CA ARG A 97 12.80 6.05 -5.85
C ARG A 97 14.09 6.64 -6.41
N GLU A 98 14.24 7.96 -6.41
CA GLU A 98 15.48 8.62 -6.83
C GLU A 98 16.65 8.31 -5.90
N GLY A 99 16.41 8.30 -4.59
CA GLY A 99 17.38 7.86 -3.59
C GLY A 99 17.77 6.41 -3.81
N GLY A 100 16.81 5.54 -4.15
CA GLY A 100 17.07 4.15 -4.53
C GLY A 100 17.96 4.03 -5.78
N LYS A 101 17.70 4.83 -6.82
CA LYS A 101 18.55 4.89 -8.04
C LYS A 101 19.98 5.34 -7.72
N LYS A 102 20.15 6.30 -6.82
CA LYS A 102 21.47 6.84 -6.41
C LYS A 102 22.20 5.92 -5.40
N GLY A 103 21.48 5.20 -4.56
CA GLY A 103 21.98 4.38 -3.45
C GLY A 103 22.59 3.03 -3.85
N GLY A 104 22.52 2.64 -5.12
CA GLY A 104 23.11 1.39 -5.63
C GLY A 104 24.64 1.38 -5.74
N ARG A 105 25.34 2.45 -5.33
CA ARG A 105 26.81 2.50 -5.43
C ARG A 105 27.47 1.70 -4.30
N PRO A 106 28.36 0.73 -4.60
CA PRO A 106 29.04 -0.06 -3.59
C PRO A 106 29.91 0.84 -2.68
N ARG A 107 29.92 0.53 -1.39
CA ARG A 107 30.70 1.23 -0.36
C ARG A 107 32.19 1.23 -0.76
N LYS A 108 32.84 2.39 -0.83
CA LYS A 108 34.31 2.49 -0.99
C LYS A 108 34.99 1.75 0.16
N LYS A 109 35.93 0.85 -0.13
CA LYS A 109 36.84 0.27 0.88
C LYS A 109 37.80 1.37 1.34
N ASN A 110 38.01 1.49 2.65
CA ASN A 110 39.02 2.39 3.21
C ASN A 110 40.43 1.91 2.76
N PRO A 111 41.36 2.82 2.40
CA PRO A 111 42.76 2.45 2.16
C PRO A 111 43.44 1.98 3.45
N PRO A 112 44.49 1.14 3.36
CA PRO A 112 45.18 0.59 4.53
C PRO A 112 45.97 1.67 5.29
N GLU A 113 45.93 1.58 6.63
CA GLU A 113 46.75 2.37 7.55
C GLU A 113 48.24 2.07 7.35
N ASN A 114 49.06 3.10 7.15
CA ASN A 114 50.51 3.01 7.36
C ASN A 114 50.87 3.72 8.68
N PRO A 115 51.83 3.20 9.45
CA PRO A 115 52.13 3.67 10.81
C PRO A 115 53.06 4.88 10.82
N PRO A 116 52.94 5.82 11.77
CA PRO A 116 53.84 6.97 11.85
C PRO A 116 55.12 6.67 12.68
N GLU A 117 56.26 7.13 12.18
CA GLU A 117 57.53 7.28 12.91
C GLU A 117 57.49 8.55 13.82
N ASN A 118 58.08 8.45 15.02
CA ASN A 118 58.19 9.51 16.07
C ASN A 118 59.60 10.20 16.02
N PRO A 119 59.91 11.24 16.85
CA PRO A 119 59.29 12.56 17.07
C PRO A 119 60.37 13.71 17.08
N PRO A 120 60.04 14.99 17.39
CA PRO A 120 60.82 15.65 18.46
C PRO A 120 60.01 16.50 19.48
N GLU A 121 60.72 16.73 20.59
CA GLU A 121 60.42 17.22 21.96
C GLU A 121 59.93 18.70 22.06
N ASN A 122 58.76 18.98 22.70
CA ASN A 122 58.45 19.49 24.08
C ASN A 122 58.61 21.03 24.33
N PRO A 123 57.92 21.73 25.31
CA PRO A 123 57.14 21.31 26.50
C PRO A 123 55.84 22.18 26.78
N PRO A 124 55.31 22.37 28.01
CA PRO A 124 54.33 21.54 28.75
C PRO A 124 52.95 22.23 29.06
N GLU A 125 52.06 21.45 29.70
CA GLU A 125 50.85 21.80 30.50
C GLU A 125 49.42 21.78 29.86
N ASN A 126 48.57 20.95 30.49
CA ASN A 126 47.20 20.45 30.18
C ASN A 126 46.16 21.24 31.05
N PRO A 127 44.79 21.11 31.00
CA PRO A 127 43.89 20.25 30.22
C PRO A 127 42.60 20.91 29.66
N LYS A 128 41.94 20.24 28.70
CA LYS A 128 40.46 20.05 28.53
C LYS A 128 40.04 19.96 27.06
N GLY A 129 39.53 18.78 26.70
CA GLY A 129 38.93 18.49 25.40
C GLY A 129 37.66 19.30 25.14
N LYS A 130 37.55 19.80 23.90
CA LYS A 130 36.34 20.39 23.35
C LYS A 130 35.49 19.30 22.70
N GLU A 131 34.47 18.89 23.45
CA GLU A 131 33.05 19.02 23.10
C GLU A 131 32.70 19.04 21.58
N TRP A 132 32.13 17.94 21.07
CA TRP A 132 31.24 17.96 19.91
C TRP A 132 29.81 17.74 20.38
N LYS A 133 29.01 18.81 20.29
CA LYS A 133 27.59 18.85 20.67
C LYS A 133 26.72 18.12 19.65
N GLU A 134 26.11 17.03 20.11
CA GLU A 134 24.81 16.57 19.62
C GLU A 134 23.78 17.70 19.79
N LYS A 135 23.05 18.02 18.74
CA LYS A 135 21.85 18.86 18.82
C LYS A 135 20.63 17.96 18.77
N GLU A 136 20.10 17.67 19.96
CA GLU A 136 18.74 17.18 20.16
C GLU A 136 17.69 18.22 19.75
N GLY A 137 16.66 17.77 19.06
CA GLY A 137 15.39 18.46 18.87
C GLY A 137 14.33 17.88 19.79
N LYS A 138 14.30 18.38 21.03
CA LYS A 138 13.12 18.82 21.82
C LYS A 138 11.76 18.17 21.51
N GLU A 139 11.22 17.41 22.46
CA GLU A 139 9.81 17.60 22.85
C GLU A 139 9.61 17.43 24.37
N LYS A 140 8.77 18.30 24.92
CA LYS A 140 8.63 18.65 26.34
C LYS A 140 7.70 17.68 27.07
N GLY A 141 8.21 16.94 28.05
CA GLY A 141 7.43 16.38 29.14
C GLY A 141 7.31 17.38 30.29
N LYS A 142 6.08 17.70 30.70
CA LYS A 142 5.75 18.67 31.75
C LYS A 142 5.27 17.91 32.98
N GLY A 143 5.83 18.24 34.14
CA GLY A 143 5.11 18.22 35.43
C GLY A 143 5.16 16.91 36.21
N MET A 144 5.93 16.97 37.29
CA MET A 144 6.22 15.96 38.31
C MET A 144 5.28 16.14 39.52
N GLU A 145 5.53 15.31 40.54
CA GLU A 145 5.03 15.33 41.93
C GLU A 145 3.73 14.53 42.16
N GLY A 146 3.69 13.48 42.99
CA GLY A 146 4.54 13.11 44.13
C GLY A 146 3.64 13.04 45.36
N ARG A 147 3.78 12.00 46.22
CA ARG A 147 3.77 12.08 47.70
C ARG A 147 3.59 10.71 48.37
N SER A 148 4.30 10.61 49.49
CA SER A 148 4.48 9.62 50.56
C SER A 148 3.25 8.91 51.14
N GLU A 149 3.47 7.71 51.70
CA GLU A 149 3.25 7.32 53.13
C GLU A 149 3.33 5.77 53.26
N SER A 150 4.31 5.21 53.98
CA SER A 150 4.33 4.81 55.40
C SER A 150 3.66 3.47 55.75
N GLY A 151 4.46 2.56 56.33
CA GLY A 151 4.02 1.66 57.41
C GLY A 151 3.81 0.17 57.09
N PRO A 152 3.99 -0.74 58.07
CA PRO A 152 4.65 -2.04 57.88
C PRO A 152 3.76 -3.26 58.18
N ALA A 153 4.19 -4.46 57.76
CA ALA A 153 3.82 -5.72 58.43
C ALA A 153 4.74 -6.88 58.00
N GLU A 154 5.46 -7.42 58.97
CA GLU A 154 6.06 -8.75 58.94
C GLU A 154 4.94 -9.82 59.00
N ASN A 155 5.03 -10.90 58.21
CA ASN A 155 4.92 -12.27 58.77
C ASN A 155 5.13 -13.41 57.75
N ILE A 156 5.85 -14.41 58.24
CA ILE A 156 5.82 -15.86 57.93
C ILE A 156 6.75 -16.39 56.83
N LEU A 157 7.88 -16.85 57.34
CA LEU A 157 8.74 -17.94 56.87
C LEU A 157 7.99 -19.29 56.93
N LEU A 158 8.05 -20.14 55.89
CA LEU A 158 8.59 -21.52 55.97
C LEU A 158 8.34 -22.34 54.67
N ALA A 159 9.48 -22.65 54.03
CA ALA A 159 9.85 -23.85 53.28
C ALA A 159 8.86 -24.53 52.32
N LEU A 160 9.22 -24.47 51.03
CA LEU A 160 9.22 -25.62 50.12
C LEU A 160 10.43 -25.44 49.17
N GLU A 161 11.50 -26.19 49.42
CA GLU A 161 12.62 -26.34 48.50
C GLU A 161 12.12 -26.76 47.11
N VAL A 162 12.38 -25.91 46.11
CA VAL A 162 12.39 -26.29 44.70
C VAL A 162 13.64 -25.66 44.07
N ASP A 163 14.36 -26.51 43.37
CA ASP A 163 15.73 -26.35 42.87
C ASP A 163 16.13 -24.98 42.34
N GLU A 164 17.30 -24.56 42.84
CA GLU A 164 18.27 -23.59 42.31
C GLU A 164 18.21 -23.38 40.78
N ALA A 165 17.58 -22.28 40.37
CA ALA A 165 17.89 -21.59 39.11
C ALA A 165 18.24 -20.13 39.44
N SER A 166 19.55 -19.85 39.39
CA SER A 166 20.19 -18.55 39.59
C SER A 166 19.44 -17.40 38.91
N PRO A 167 19.05 -16.32 39.64
CA PRO A 167 18.65 -15.08 39.02
C PRO A 167 19.89 -14.25 38.66
N ASP A 168 19.75 -13.37 37.67
CA ASP A 168 20.72 -12.35 37.23
C ASP A 168 21.79 -12.78 36.21
N GLU A 169 21.37 -12.95 34.94
CA GLU A 169 22.08 -12.37 33.79
C GLU A 169 21.06 -11.85 32.75
N PRO A 170 21.35 -10.76 32.01
CA PRO A 170 20.34 -10.06 31.21
C PRO A 170 19.78 -10.93 30.08
N ASP A 171 18.45 -11.01 30.00
CA ASP A 171 17.62 -11.58 28.92
C ASP A 171 17.93 -10.92 27.56
N GLN A 172 19.11 -11.20 27.02
CA GLN A 172 19.54 -10.73 25.71
C GLN A 172 19.18 -11.80 24.71
N LEU A 173 18.04 -11.61 24.04
CA LEU A 173 17.70 -12.39 22.85
C LEU A 173 18.86 -12.28 21.86
N GLU A 174 19.35 -13.42 21.39
CA GLU A 174 20.44 -13.50 20.42
C GLU A 174 20.07 -14.40 19.25
N TRP A 175 20.72 -14.18 18.11
CA TRP A 175 20.57 -15.03 16.93
C TRP A 175 21.93 -15.36 16.33
N SER A 176 22.13 -16.63 16.00
CA SER A 176 23.29 -17.16 15.30
C SER A 176 22.87 -17.97 14.07
N GLY A 177 23.66 -17.92 13.00
CA GLY A 177 23.34 -18.62 11.74
C GLY A 177 23.27 -20.14 11.89
N ASP A 178 24.06 -20.71 12.80
CA ASP A 178 24.19 -22.15 12.99
C ASP A 178 23.25 -22.68 14.10
N GLN A 179 23.06 -21.89 15.16
CA GLN A 179 22.29 -22.29 16.36
C GLN A 179 20.87 -21.69 16.38
N GLY A 180 20.55 -20.76 15.48
CA GLY A 180 19.26 -20.06 15.47
C GLY A 180 19.12 -19.08 16.64
N TRP A 181 17.89 -18.94 17.13
CA TRP A 181 17.52 -18.07 18.24
C TRP A 181 17.95 -18.64 19.60
N GLN A 182 18.64 -17.82 20.40
CA GLN A 182 19.09 -18.11 21.75
C GLN A 182 18.54 -17.05 22.71
N GLY A 183 18.33 -17.39 23.98
CA GLY A 183 17.77 -16.45 24.97
C GLY A 183 16.27 -16.15 24.78
N LEU A 184 15.53 -17.01 24.07
CA LEU A 184 14.07 -16.98 24.07
C LEU A 184 13.56 -17.65 25.35
N THR A 185 13.60 -16.92 26.46
CA THR A 185 13.07 -17.40 27.75
C THR A 185 11.56 -17.51 27.74
N ASP A 186 10.99 -18.34 28.62
CA ASP A 186 9.54 -18.47 28.76
C ASP A 186 8.89 -17.14 29.16
N THR A 187 9.59 -16.35 29.99
CA THR A 187 9.21 -14.99 30.36
C THR A 187 9.11 -14.08 29.14
N LEU A 188 10.15 -14.03 28.31
CA LEU A 188 10.15 -13.21 27.08
C LEU A 188 9.09 -13.69 26.08
N SER A 189 8.88 -15.00 25.97
CA SER A 189 7.84 -15.57 25.13
C SER A 189 6.45 -15.17 25.59
N ALA A 190 6.20 -15.17 26.90
CA ALA A 190 4.94 -14.71 27.49
C ALA A 190 4.71 -13.22 27.25
N GLU A 191 5.74 -12.38 27.42
CA GLU A 191 5.67 -10.94 27.11
C GLU A 191 5.32 -10.68 25.64
N LEU A 192 5.99 -11.35 24.70
CA LEU A 192 5.74 -11.19 23.27
C LEU A 192 4.37 -11.73 22.87
N SER A 193 3.90 -12.82 23.49
CA SER A 193 2.57 -13.37 23.24
C SER A 193 1.46 -12.42 23.71
N ALA A 194 1.64 -11.81 24.88
CA ALA A 194 0.72 -10.80 25.40
C ALA A 194 0.70 -9.52 24.55
N ALA A 195 1.86 -9.07 24.05
CA ALA A 195 1.97 -7.88 23.22
C ALA A 195 1.47 -8.08 21.79
N TYR A 196 1.62 -9.30 21.23
CA TYR A 196 1.30 -9.62 19.84
C TYR A 196 0.32 -10.80 19.71
N PRO A 197 -0.91 -10.69 20.22
CA PRO A 197 -1.85 -11.81 20.32
C PRO A 197 -2.31 -12.38 18.96
N ALA A 198 -2.11 -11.65 17.87
CA ALA A 198 -2.47 -12.10 16.52
C ALA A 198 -1.37 -12.92 15.83
N CYS A 199 -0.17 -13.03 16.42
CA CYS A 199 0.99 -13.68 15.82
C CYS A 199 1.25 -15.05 16.44
N ASP A 200 1.53 -16.06 15.61
CA ASP A 200 2.09 -17.33 16.09
C ASP A 200 3.60 -17.16 16.26
N LEU A 201 4.05 -17.00 17.50
CA LEU A 201 5.46 -16.75 17.80
C LEU A 201 6.37 -17.83 17.21
N LYS A 202 6.01 -19.11 17.33
CA LYS A 202 6.85 -20.20 16.83
C LYS A 202 7.03 -20.11 15.32
N ARG A 203 5.96 -19.83 14.59
CA ARG A 203 5.99 -19.61 13.14
C ARG A 203 6.80 -18.38 12.77
N GLN A 204 6.62 -17.29 13.49
CA GLN A 204 7.29 -16.03 13.21
C GLN A 204 8.80 -16.09 13.47
N PHE A 205 9.24 -16.70 14.57
CA PHE A 205 10.67 -16.88 14.85
C PHE A 205 11.35 -17.79 13.80
N ALA A 206 10.66 -18.80 13.28
CA ALA A 206 11.15 -19.61 12.17
C ALA A 206 11.24 -18.81 10.84
N ALA A 207 10.24 -17.97 10.55
CA ALA A 207 10.28 -17.08 9.40
C ALA A 207 11.42 -16.04 9.50
N MET A 208 11.63 -15.49 10.69
CA MET A 208 12.76 -14.59 10.97
C MET A 208 14.11 -15.30 10.78
N ASP A 209 14.26 -16.54 11.24
CA ASP A 209 15.48 -17.33 11.06
C ASP A 209 15.83 -17.54 9.58
N GLN A 210 14.84 -17.96 8.78
CA GLN A 210 15.00 -18.14 7.33
C GLN A 210 15.32 -16.82 6.62
N TRP A 211 14.71 -15.72 7.05
CA TRP A 211 14.99 -14.40 6.51
C TRP A 211 16.44 -13.98 6.81
N LEU A 212 16.94 -14.22 8.02
CA LEU A 212 18.30 -13.90 8.42
C LEU A 212 19.33 -14.76 7.68
N LYS A 213 19.08 -16.06 7.51
CA LYS A 213 19.90 -16.96 6.68
C LYS A 213 19.97 -16.51 5.22
N SER A 214 18.84 -16.09 4.67
CA SER A 214 18.76 -15.58 3.29
C SER A 214 19.38 -14.19 3.10
N ASN A 215 19.53 -13.43 4.18
CA ASN A 215 20.03 -12.05 4.17
C ASN A 215 21.23 -11.86 5.12
N PRO A 216 22.38 -12.51 4.87
CA PRO A 216 23.52 -12.50 5.80
C PRO A 216 24.10 -11.09 6.01
N ALA A 217 24.04 -10.21 5.00
CA ALA A 217 24.43 -8.82 5.14
C ALA A 217 23.55 -8.04 6.14
N LYS A 218 22.29 -8.45 6.30
CA LYS A 218 21.32 -7.86 7.26
C LYS A 218 21.29 -8.61 8.59
N ALA A 219 22.03 -9.72 8.72
CA ALA A 219 22.12 -10.50 9.95
C ALA A 219 23.21 -10.00 10.92
N ARG A 220 23.88 -8.88 10.61
CA ARG A 220 24.89 -8.24 11.47
C ARG A 220 24.29 -7.26 12.49
N LYS A 221 23.23 -7.68 13.18
CA LYS A 221 22.51 -6.85 14.17
C LYS A 221 23.00 -7.15 15.59
N SER A 222 23.06 -6.13 16.43
CA SER A 222 23.39 -6.27 17.85
C SER A 222 22.16 -6.26 18.76
N ASN A 223 21.07 -5.58 18.35
CA ASN A 223 19.84 -5.51 19.13
C ASN A 223 18.74 -6.37 18.48
N TRP A 224 18.71 -7.64 18.86
CA TRP A 224 17.76 -8.62 18.34
C TRP A 224 16.35 -8.45 18.92
N ARG A 225 16.21 -8.01 20.17
CA ARG A 225 14.89 -7.71 20.78
C ARG A 225 14.15 -6.62 20.01
N ARG A 226 14.86 -5.57 19.59
CA ARG A 226 14.31 -4.52 18.70
C ARG A 226 13.96 -5.07 17.32
N PHE A 227 14.68 -6.05 16.80
CA PHE A 227 14.34 -6.67 15.53
C PHE A 227 13.05 -7.52 15.64
N ALA A 228 12.95 -8.37 16.67
CA ALA A 228 11.79 -9.23 16.90
C ALA A 228 10.50 -8.42 17.13
N THR A 229 10.53 -7.42 18.00
CA THR A 229 9.38 -6.53 18.26
C THR A 229 8.91 -5.76 17.01
N ASN A 230 9.85 -5.20 16.25
CA ASN A 230 9.53 -4.52 14.98
C ASN A 230 9.02 -5.48 13.89
N TRP A 231 9.41 -6.74 13.93
CA TRP A 231 8.92 -7.76 13.01
C TRP A 231 7.48 -8.14 13.37
N LEU A 232 7.25 -8.50 14.63
CA LEU A 232 5.94 -8.92 15.14
C LEU A 232 4.89 -7.80 15.06
N SER A 233 5.27 -6.55 15.33
CA SER A 233 4.37 -5.39 15.13
C SER A 233 3.87 -5.30 13.69
N ARG A 234 4.76 -5.42 12.71
CA ARG A 234 4.37 -5.36 11.29
C ARG A 234 3.48 -6.52 10.87
N GLU A 235 3.71 -7.70 11.44
CA GLU A 235 2.90 -8.87 11.11
C GLU A 235 1.50 -8.78 11.72
N GLN A 236 1.39 -8.29 12.95
CA GLN A 236 0.11 -7.98 13.59
C GLN A 236 -0.69 -6.95 12.78
N ASP A 237 -0.06 -5.85 12.36
CA ASP A 237 -0.72 -4.79 11.60
C ASP A 237 -1.20 -5.27 10.21
N ARG A 238 -0.56 -6.31 9.66
CA ARG A 238 -1.00 -6.99 8.43
C ARG A 238 -2.13 -8.00 8.65
N GLY A 239 -2.60 -8.13 9.88
CA GLY A 239 -3.68 -9.01 10.26
C GLY A 239 -3.25 -10.30 10.94
N GLY A 240 -1.95 -10.49 11.23
CA GLY A 240 -1.41 -11.62 11.97
C GLY A 240 -1.48 -12.98 11.26
N ASP A 241 -0.97 -13.98 11.94
CA ASP A 241 -0.84 -15.36 11.47
C ASP A 241 -1.99 -16.25 11.90
N LEU A 242 -2.58 -15.90 13.03
CA LEU A 242 -3.63 -16.66 13.69
C LEU A 242 -5.00 -16.41 13.05
N ARG A 243 -5.05 -15.75 11.88
CA ARG A 243 -6.21 -15.83 10.99
C ARG A 243 -6.36 -17.27 10.58
N GLY A 244 -7.26 -17.94 11.30
CA GLY A 244 -7.47 -19.36 11.22
C GLY A 244 -7.52 -19.85 9.79
N SER A 245 -6.93 -21.03 9.63
CA SER A 245 -7.53 -22.19 9.00
C SER A 245 -9.02 -22.39 9.34
N ASN A 246 -9.84 -21.35 9.22
CA ASN A 246 -11.24 -21.53 8.96
C ASN A 246 -11.27 -21.77 7.46
N PRO A 247 -11.55 -22.99 6.97
CA PRO A 247 -11.95 -23.11 5.60
C PRO A 247 -13.09 -22.11 5.45
N LEU A 248 -12.91 -21.11 4.59
CA LEU A 248 -14.03 -20.32 4.10
C LEU A 248 -15.13 -21.35 3.79
N PRO A 249 -16.39 -21.19 4.26
CA PRO A 249 -17.45 -22.05 3.77
C PRO A 249 -17.31 -22.03 2.27
N ALA A 250 -17.06 -23.20 1.68
CA ALA A 250 -16.73 -23.32 0.27
C ALA A 250 -17.73 -22.44 -0.46
N LYS A 251 -17.26 -21.30 -1.01
CA LYS A 251 -18.12 -20.48 -1.84
C LYS A 251 -18.70 -21.47 -2.83
N PRO A 252 -20.03 -21.64 -2.93
CA PRO A 252 -20.60 -22.53 -3.93
C PRO A 252 -19.93 -22.11 -5.21
N GLY A 253 -19.15 -23.03 -5.78
CA GLY A 253 -18.23 -22.73 -6.86
C GLY A 253 -19.00 -21.91 -7.86
N PHE A 254 -18.44 -20.76 -8.26
CA PHE A 254 -18.88 -20.12 -9.48
C PHE A 254 -18.63 -21.19 -10.54
N GLY A 255 -19.67 -21.99 -10.79
CA GLY A 255 -19.68 -22.99 -11.81
C GLY A 255 -19.35 -22.23 -13.06
N LEU A 256 -18.15 -22.44 -13.57
CA LEU A 256 -17.93 -22.33 -14.99
C LEU A 256 -18.71 -23.48 -15.62
N GLU A 257 -20.04 -23.41 -15.52
CA GLU A 257 -20.90 -23.92 -16.57
C GLU A 257 -20.48 -23.11 -17.78
N LYS A 258 -19.69 -23.77 -18.61
CA LYS A 258 -19.51 -23.43 -20.00
C LYS A 258 -20.93 -23.31 -20.56
N LYS A 259 -21.47 -22.09 -20.55
CA LYS A 259 -22.75 -21.78 -21.18
C LYS A 259 -22.49 -21.81 -22.68
N GLU A 260 -22.39 -23.01 -23.23
CA GLU A 260 -22.50 -23.24 -24.66
C GLU A 260 -23.92 -22.79 -25.04
N GLY A 261 -24.00 -21.74 -25.86
CA GLY A 261 -25.25 -21.10 -26.24
C GLY A 261 -25.47 -19.74 -25.60
N GLY A 262 -24.60 -18.77 -25.91
CA GLY A 262 -25.03 -17.39 -25.91
C GLY A 262 -26.20 -17.28 -26.89
N ALA A 263 -27.38 -16.90 -26.41
CA ALA A 263 -28.56 -16.71 -27.23
C ALA A 263 -28.17 -15.87 -28.46
N ALA A 264 -28.29 -16.46 -29.65
CA ALA A 264 -28.06 -15.75 -30.90
C ALA A 264 -28.91 -14.48 -30.85
N ALA A 265 -28.28 -13.31 -31.03
CA ALA A 265 -29.04 -12.08 -31.09
C ALA A 265 -30.11 -12.23 -32.17
N ALA A 266 -31.36 -11.96 -31.81
CA ALA A 266 -32.47 -11.99 -32.76
C ALA A 266 -32.13 -11.10 -33.97
N ASP A 267 -32.51 -11.56 -35.16
CA ASP A 267 -32.38 -10.74 -36.37
C ASP A 267 -33.15 -9.43 -36.16
N PRO A 268 -32.54 -8.27 -36.44
CA PRO A 268 -33.20 -6.98 -36.30
C PRO A 268 -34.32 -6.83 -37.34
N ASP A 269 -35.33 -6.02 -37.02
CA ASP A 269 -36.51 -5.74 -37.87
C ASP A 269 -36.21 -4.82 -39.07
N TRP A 270 -34.93 -4.61 -39.39
CA TRP A 270 -34.48 -3.78 -40.52
C TRP A 270 -33.50 -4.55 -41.40
N ASP A 271 -33.44 -4.21 -42.69
CA ASP A 271 -32.66 -4.94 -43.68
C ASP A 271 -31.15 -4.70 -43.54
N TRP A 272 -30.56 -5.40 -42.58
CA TRP A 272 -29.15 -5.32 -42.27
C TRP A 272 -28.26 -5.99 -43.33
N ARG A 273 -28.83 -6.85 -44.18
CA ARG A 273 -28.08 -7.53 -45.24
C ARG A 273 -27.79 -6.59 -46.39
N GLU A 274 -28.78 -5.80 -46.80
CA GLU A 274 -28.58 -4.74 -47.79
C GLU A 274 -27.54 -3.74 -47.29
N LEU A 275 -27.66 -3.32 -46.02
CA LEU A 275 -26.68 -2.41 -45.41
C LEU A 275 -25.28 -3.01 -45.29
N HIS A 276 -25.16 -4.32 -45.06
CA HIS A 276 -23.86 -4.99 -45.07
C HIS A 276 -23.21 -4.99 -46.46
N VAL A 277 -23.99 -5.12 -47.53
CA VAL A 277 -23.48 -4.97 -48.90
C VAL A 277 -23.05 -3.53 -49.15
N GLU A 278 -23.79 -2.54 -48.67
CA GLU A 278 -23.42 -1.12 -48.79
C GLU A 278 -22.12 -0.79 -48.04
N VAL A 279 -21.94 -1.30 -46.81
CA VAL A 279 -20.79 -0.97 -45.95
C VAL A 279 -19.53 -1.77 -46.34
N TYR A 280 -19.67 -3.06 -46.63
CA TYR A 280 -18.52 -3.96 -46.85
C TYR A 280 -18.36 -4.42 -48.30
N GLY A 281 -19.24 -4.01 -49.22
CA GLY A 281 -19.18 -4.36 -50.64
C GLY A 281 -19.45 -5.84 -50.95
N ALA A 282 -19.89 -6.62 -49.97
CA ALA A 282 -20.15 -8.05 -50.09
C ALA A 282 -21.32 -8.48 -49.20
N PRO A 283 -22.09 -9.52 -49.59
CA PRO A 283 -23.17 -10.05 -48.77
C PRO A 283 -22.61 -10.70 -47.50
N ALA A 284 -23.33 -10.51 -46.39
CA ALA A 284 -22.97 -11.10 -45.12
C ALA A 284 -23.05 -12.64 -45.15
N ALA A 285 -22.04 -13.30 -44.58
CA ALA A 285 -22.05 -14.74 -44.38
C ALA A 285 -22.78 -15.07 -43.06
N GLY A 286 -23.96 -15.70 -43.15
CA GLY A 286 -24.68 -16.24 -41.99
C GLY A 286 -25.86 -15.40 -41.49
N ARG A 287 -26.28 -15.67 -40.25
CA ARG A 287 -27.36 -14.95 -39.52
C ARG A 287 -26.80 -13.76 -38.74
N TRP A 288 -27.64 -12.78 -38.37
CA TRP A 288 -27.18 -11.61 -37.62
C TRP A 288 -26.40 -11.98 -36.36
N GLY A 289 -26.90 -12.96 -35.60
CA GLY A 289 -26.28 -13.45 -34.38
C GLY A 289 -24.88 -14.07 -34.57
N GLU A 290 -24.56 -14.54 -35.79
CA GLU A 290 -23.28 -15.16 -36.16
C GLU A 290 -22.21 -14.12 -36.55
N LEU A 291 -22.63 -12.90 -36.86
CA LEU A 291 -21.70 -11.79 -37.11
C LEU A 291 -20.96 -11.39 -35.83
N ALA A 292 -19.71 -10.97 -36.01
CA ALA A 292 -18.92 -10.34 -34.97
C ALA A 292 -19.68 -9.15 -34.36
N LYS A 293 -19.57 -8.97 -33.04
CA LYS A 293 -20.27 -7.89 -32.32
C LYS A 293 -19.89 -6.49 -32.85
N SER A 294 -18.65 -6.30 -33.30
CA SER A 294 -18.18 -5.06 -33.95
C SER A 294 -18.92 -4.78 -35.25
N VAL A 295 -19.05 -5.80 -36.12
CA VAL A 295 -19.76 -5.69 -37.41
C VAL A 295 -21.24 -5.32 -37.19
N ARG A 296 -21.90 -5.98 -36.23
CA ARG A 296 -23.28 -5.62 -35.87
C ARG A 296 -23.43 -4.18 -35.35
N PHE A 297 -22.45 -3.70 -34.60
CA PHE A 297 -22.44 -2.33 -34.09
C PHE A 297 -22.24 -1.31 -35.22
N GLU A 298 -21.31 -1.56 -36.13
CA GLU A 298 -21.06 -0.72 -37.30
C GLU A 298 -22.29 -0.63 -38.22
N LEU A 299 -22.96 -1.74 -38.49
CA LEU A 299 -24.20 -1.75 -39.27
C LEU A 299 -25.32 -0.98 -38.58
N ARG A 300 -25.47 -1.14 -37.25
CA ARG A 300 -26.46 -0.36 -36.50
C ARG A 300 -26.18 1.14 -36.57
N GLN A 301 -24.92 1.56 -36.45
CA GLN A 301 -24.53 2.97 -36.58
C GLN A 301 -24.80 3.51 -38.00
N ALA A 302 -24.48 2.74 -39.04
CA ALA A 302 -24.77 3.12 -40.42
C ALA A 302 -26.28 3.25 -40.67
N TRP A 303 -27.09 2.37 -40.09
CA TRP A 303 -28.55 2.44 -40.16
C TRP A 303 -29.11 3.67 -39.42
N GLU A 304 -28.60 3.96 -38.21
CA GLU A 304 -28.98 5.15 -37.42
C GLU A 304 -28.59 6.46 -38.12
N GLN A 305 -27.46 6.48 -38.85
CA GLN A 305 -27.05 7.63 -39.67
C GLN A 305 -27.93 7.81 -40.90
N LYS A 306 -28.31 6.72 -41.58
CA LYS A 306 -29.15 6.75 -42.79
C LYS A 306 -30.61 7.14 -42.48
N ASN A 307 -31.13 6.73 -41.32
CA ASN A 307 -32.52 6.96 -40.92
C ASN A 307 -32.71 8.13 -39.93
N GLY A 308 -31.62 8.80 -39.53
CA GLY A 308 -31.64 9.96 -38.65
C GLY A 308 -31.95 9.62 -37.18
N ARG A 309 -31.22 10.25 -36.25
CA ARG A 309 -31.62 10.32 -34.84
C ARG A 309 -32.88 11.19 -34.74
N GLY A 310 -34.06 10.60 -34.87
CA GLY A 310 -35.32 11.35 -34.83
C GLY A 310 -36.56 10.49 -34.88
N GLY A 311 -36.87 9.82 -33.76
CA GLY A 311 -38.10 9.07 -33.56
C GLY A 311 -38.51 9.01 -32.10
N ALA A 312 -38.45 10.15 -31.39
CA ALA A 312 -39.28 10.35 -30.21
C ALA A 312 -40.69 10.63 -30.74
N ALA A 313 -41.55 9.63 -30.68
CA ALA A 313 -42.95 9.73 -31.06
C ALA A 313 -43.74 10.44 -29.95
N ASP A 314 -44.29 11.61 -30.27
CA ASP A 314 -45.64 11.98 -29.83
C ASP A 314 -46.63 10.99 -30.48
N ALA A 315 -47.21 10.11 -29.66
CA ALA A 315 -48.54 9.50 -29.79
C ALA A 315 -48.85 8.64 -28.56
#